data_AF-A0A7S4KJA4-F1
#
_entry.id   AF-A0A7S4KJA4-F1
#
_cell.length_a   1.000
_cell.length_b   1.000
_cell.length_c   1.000
_cell.angle_alpha   90.00
_cell.angle_beta   90.00
_cell.angle_gamma   90.00
#
_symmetry.space_group_name_H-M   'P 1'
#
loop_
_entity.id
_entity.type
_entity.pdbx_description
1 polymer ?
#
loop_
_entity_poly.entity_id
_entity_poly.type
_entity_poly.pdbx_seq_one_letter_code
_entity_poly.pdbx_strand_id
1 'polypeptide(L)'
;ADVDVASQTVRLDCLVQSEHNSSTPCASKAPSCLAVHPTFPLAVIGHLDSVLTAVDLSRGKTVFQLPAHDAPVVSVTIDGTGLYVMTGGADGTCRVWDLRKQRCVCESRLEASKFGNRSIQVAANPCKKIIAVGSVDARVSLLSS
;
A
#
# COMPACT_ATOMS: atom_id res chain seq x y z
N ALA A 1 -24.38 -31.15 -8.80
CA ALA A 1 -23.42 -31.11 -7.69
C ALA A 1 -23.07 -29.65 -7.49
N ASP A 2 -23.80 -29.01 -6.59
CA ASP A 2 -23.58 -27.61 -6.20
C ASP A 2 -22.17 -27.47 -5.63
N VAL A 3 -21.37 -26.64 -6.28
CA VAL A 3 -20.09 -26.20 -5.72
C VAL A 3 -20.43 -25.00 -4.84
N ASP A 4 -20.61 -25.28 -3.56
CA ASP A 4 -20.73 -24.26 -2.51
C ASP A 4 -19.38 -23.52 -2.41
N VAL A 5 -19.21 -22.48 -3.22
CA VAL A 5 -18.10 -21.54 -3.08
C VAL A 5 -18.46 -20.64 -1.91
N ALA A 6 -18.17 -21.13 -0.70
CA ALA A 6 -18.16 -20.32 0.49
C ALA A 6 -17.26 -19.10 0.22
N SER A 7 -17.88 -17.95 -0.02
CA SER A 7 -17.17 -16.68 -0.12
C SER A 7 -16.55 -16.41 1.23
N GLN A 8 -15.28 -16.80 1.40
CA GLN A 8 -14.49 -16.44 2.56
C GLN A 8 -14.22 -14.94 2.49
N THR A 9 -15.20 -14.14 2.94
CA THR A 9 -14.98 -12.74 3.26
C THR A 9 -14.04 -12.70 4.45
N VAL A 10 -12.74 -12.62 4.21
CA VAL A 10 -11.77 -12.25 5.23
C VAL A 10 -12.04 -10.79 5.58
N ARG A 11 -12.89 -10.55 6.58
CA ARG A 11 -13.01 -9.21 7.18
C ARG A 11 -11.66 -8.90 7.82
N LEU A 12 -10.95 -7.94 7.24
CA LEU A 12 -9.71 -7.38 7.77
C LEU A 12 -9.92 -6.61 9.10
N ASP A 13 -11.10 -6.70 9.72
CA ASP A 13 -11.42 -6.18 11.06
C ASP A 13 -10.67 -6.94 12.18
N CYS A 14 -10.09 -8.12 11.91
CA CYS A 14 -9.50 -8.98 12.94
C CYS A 14 -7.96 -8.84 13.10
N LEU A 15 -7.28 -8.01 12.30
CA LEU A 15 -5.82 -7.90 12.32
C LEU A 15 -5.27 -6.61 12.96
N VAL A 16 -6.14 -5.63 13.19
CA VAL A 16 -5.83 -4.53 14.11
C VAL A 16 -6.45 -4.95 15.44
N GLN A 17 -5.62 -5.43 16.38
CA GLN A 17 -6.08 -5.65 17.74
C GLN A 17 -6.81 -4.38 18.20
N SER A 18 -8.10 -4.55 18.48
CA SER A 18 -8.92 -3.64 19.27
C SER A 18 -8.31 -3.55 20.66
N GLU A 19 -7.29 -2.73 20.83
CA GLU A 19 -6.99 -2.11 22.10
C GLU A 19 -7.95 -0.92 22.20
N HIS A 20 -9.19 -1.18 22.62
CA HIS A 20 -10.04 -0.15 23.21
C HIS A 20 -9.37 0.27 24.52
N ASN A 21 -8.34 1.11 24.44
CA ASN A 21 -7.87 1.88 25.57
C ASN A 21 -7.82 3.34 25.17
N SER A 22 -8.77 4.08 25.72
CA SER A 22 -8.88 5.52 25.64
C SER A 22 -7.56 6.20 26.02
N SER A 23 -7.10 7.11 25.16
CA SER A 23 -6.14 8.22 25.38
C SER A 23 -4.92 8.24 24.46
N THR A 24 -5.10 8.51 23.16
CA THR A 24 -4.21 9.40 22.39
C THR A 24 -4.96 9.99 21.20
N PRO A 25 -4.85 11.29 20.88
CA PRO A 25 -5.32 11.83 19.61
C PRO A 25 -4.19 11.59 18.58
N CYS A 26 -3.93 10.33 18.24
CA CYS A 26 -2.84 9.95 17.36
C CYS A 26 -3.41 9.04 16.27
N ALA A 27 -3.28 9.49 15.02
CA ALA A 27 -3.72 8.90 13.75
C ALA A 27 -4.48 7.56 13.81
N SER A 28 -5.71 7.53 13.28
CA SER A 28 -6.47 6.29 13.13
C SER A 28 -5.66 5.27 12.32
N LYS A 29 -5.47 4.06 12.85
CA LYS A 29 -4.84 2.93 12.13
C LYS A 29 -5.76 2.32 11.07
N ALA A 30 -6.65 3.12 10.50
CA ALA A 30 -7.60 2.65 9.52
C ALA A 30 -6.87 2.25 8.24
N PRO A 31 -7.10 1.04 7.70
CA PRO A 31 -6.55 0.64 6.41
C PRO A 31 -7.19 1.50 5.31
N SER A 32 -6.37 2.05 4.43
CA SER A 32 -6.79 2.90 3.31
C SER A 32 -6.67 2.20 1.97
N CYS A 33 -5.68 1.30 1.84
CA CYS A 33 -5.43 0.56 0.60
C CYS A 33 -4.78 -0.80 0.89
N LEU A 34 -4.88 -1.73 -0.05
CA LEU A 34 -4.41 -3.11 0.07
C LEU A 34 -3.88 -3.59 -1.29
N ALA A 35 -2.80 -4.37 -1.26
CA ALA A 35 -2.34 -5.18 -2.39
C ALA A 35 -1.99 -6.60 -1.91
N VAL A 36 -2.25 -7.60 -2.75
CA VAL A 36 -1.94 -9.01 -2.46
C VAL A 36 -0.81 -9.45 -3.36
N HIS A 37 0.16 -10.15 -2.77
CA HIS A 37 1.32 -10.65 -3.48
C HIS A 37 0.89 -11.73 -4.49
N PRO A 38 1.43 -11.74 -5.72
CA PRO A 38 0.97 -12.65 -6.79
C PRO A 38 1.23 -14.14 -6.52
N THR A 39 2.32 -14.48 -5.82
CA THR A 39 2.75 -15.88 -5.60
C THR A 39 2.68 -16.35 -4.14
N PHE A 40 3.15 -15.55 -3.17
CA PHE A 40 3.16 -15.88 -1.75
C PHE A 40 1.87 -15.44 -1.03
N PRO A 41 1.49 -16.10 0.08
CA PRO A 41 0.35 -15.70 0.91
C PRO A 41 0.68 -14.45 1.73
N LEU A 42 0.98 -13.35 1.06
CA LEU A 42 1.39 -12.08 1.65
C LEU A 42 0.45 -10.98 1.16
N ALA A 43 -0.02 -10.16 2.08
CA ALA A 43 -0.75 -8.94 1.78
C ALA A 43 0.02 -7.73 2.30
N VAL A 44 -0.08 -6.61 1.60
CA VAL A 44 0.50 -5.33 1.99
C VAL A 44 -0.63 -4.31 2.11
N ILE A 45 -0.71 -3.65 3.26
CA ILE A 45 -1.77 -2.75 3.66
C ILE A 45 -1.17 -1.37 3.91
N GLY A 46 -1.68 -0.35 3.23
CA GLY A 46 -1.41 1.05 3.57
C GLY A 46 -2.45 1.55 4.57
N HIS A 47 -2.00 2.38 5.50
CA HIS A 47 -2.83 2.94 6.56
C HIS A 47 -2.88 4.47 6.50
N LEU A 48 -3.90 5.04 7.16
CA LEU A 48 -4.02 6.49 7.35
C LEU A 48 -3.00 7.06 8.34
N ASP A 49 -2.37 6.23 9.16
CA ASP A 49 -1.25 6.63 10.03
C ASP A 49 0.10 6.70 9.31
N SER A 50 0.08 6.62 7.97
CA SER A 50 1.28 6.67 7.10
C SER A 50 2.19 5.45 7.21
N VAL A 51 1.74 4.38 7.88
CA VAL A 51 2.45 3.11 8.00
C VAL A 51 2.02 2.16 6.88
N LEU A 52 2.96 1.34 6.42
CA LEU A 52 2.73 0.20 5.55
C LEU A 52 2.92 -1.08 6.36
N THR A 53 1.89 -1.92 6.41
CA THR A 53 1.92 -3.20 7.12
C THR A 53 1.91 -4.35 6.13
N ALA A 54 2.81 -5.30 6.28
CA ALA A 54 2.76 -6.56 5.54
C ALA A 54 2.28 -7.70 6.45
N VAL A 55 1.34 -8.50 5.96
CA VAL A 55 0.66 -9.56 6.70
C VAL A 55 0.76 -10.89 5.95
N ASP A 56 1.16 -11.94 6.66
CA ASP A 56 1.06 -13.31 6.20
C ASP A 56 -0.40 -13.77 6.29
N LEU A 57 -1.02 -13.99 5.12
CA LEU A 57 -2.41 -14.41 4.98
C LEU A 57 -2.64 -15.85 5.43
N SER A 58 -1.61 -16.70 5.42
CA SER A 58 -1.75 -18.09 5.87
C SER A 58 -1.84 -18.21 7.39
N ARG A 59 -1.15 -17.30 8.11
CA ARG A 59 -1.08 -17.30 9.57
C ARG A 59 -1.90 -16.18 10.21
N GLY A 60 -2.37 -15.21 9.43
CA GLY A 60 -3.03 -14.01 9.91
C GLY A 60 -2.12 -13.18 10.82
N LYS A 61 -0.82 -13.09 10.52
CA LYS A 61 0.15 -12.39 11.36
C LYS A 61 0.90 -11.32 10.59
N THR A 62 1.12 -10.18 11.22
CA THR A 62 1.99 -9.13 10.70
C THR A 62 3.42 -9.66 10.57
N VAL A 63 3.99 -9.54 9.38
CA VAL A 63 5.37 -9.90 9.07
C VAL A 63 6.30 -8.72 9.39
N PHE A 64 5.93 -7.52 8.93
CA PHE A 64 6.67 -6.29 9.22
C PHE A 64 5.77 -5.06 9.08
N GLN A 65 6.23 -3.95 9.65
CA GLN A 65 5.63 -2.62 9.50
C GLN A 65 6.73 -1.61 9.16
N LEU A 66 6.45 -0.71 8.23
CA LEU A 66 7.38 0.29 7.74
C LEU A 66 6.75 1.68 7.81
N PRO A 67 7.44 2.70 8.36
CA PRO A 67 7.02 4.09 8.22
C PRO A 67 7.18 4.49 6.75
N ALA A 68 6.07 4.48 6.01
CA ALA A 68 6.14 4.53 4.56
C ALA A 68 6.11 5.96 4.03
N HIS A 69 5.31 6.83 4.64
CA HIS A 69 5.07 8.20 4.17
C HIS A 69 5.00 9.18 5.35
N ASP A 70 5.07 10.48 5.06
CA ASP A 70 4.87 11.54 6.07
C ASP A 70 3.39 11.98 6.18
N ALA A 71 2.53 11.35 5.38
CA ALA A 71 1.10 11.55 5.33
C ALA A 71 0.41 10.22 4.94
N PRO A 72 -0.93 10.11 5.06
CA PRO A 72 -1.67 8.88 4.79
C PRO A 72 -1.24 8.18 3.50
N VAL A 73 -1.04 6.86 3.57
CA VAL A 73 -0.82 6.05 2.38
C VAL A 73 -2.13 5.98 1.62
N VAL A 74 -2.19 6.45 0.39
CA VAL A 74 -3.44 6.53 -0.39
C VAL A 74 -3.54 5.42 -1.43
N SER A 75 -2.43 4.80 -1.81
CA SER A 75 -2.39 3.79 -2.86
C SER A 75 -1.20 2.85 -2.66
N VAL A 76 -1.39 1.57 -2.94
CA VAL A 76 -0.35 0.54 -2.85
C VAL A 76 -0.50 -0.44 -4.01
N THR A 77 0.60 -0.86 -4.60
CA THR A 77 0.63 -1.87 -5.66
C THR A 77 1.89 -2.72 -5.56
N ILE A 78 1.83 -3.95 -6.05
CA ILE A 78 2.96 -4.88 -6.09
C ILE A 78 3.28 -5.13 -7.57
N ASP A 79 4.56 -5.16 -7.91
CA ASP A 79 4.96 -5.48 -9.28
C ASP A 79 4.62 -6.94 -9.65
N GLY A 80 4.66 -7.25 -10.95
CA GLY A 80 4.40 -8.61 -11.43
C GLY A 80 5.41 -9.66 -10.96
N THR A 81 6.59 -9.25 -10.47
CA THR A 81 7.61 -10.16 -9.93
C THR A 81 7.40 -10.48 -8.45
N GLY A 82 6.58 -9.69 -7.75
CA GLY A 82 6.38 -9.79 -6.31
C GLY A 82 7.55 -9.25 -5.47
N LEU A 83 8.56 -8.63 -6.07
CA LEU A 83 9.76 -8.18 -5.35
C LEU A 83 9.64 -6.75 -4.84
N TYR A 84 8.92 -5.91 -5.58
CA TYR A 84 8.79 -4.49 -5.29
C TYR A 84 7.35 -4.11 -4.97
N VAL A 85 7.20 -3.33 -3.90
CA VAL A 85 5.95 -2.63 -3.57
C VAL A 85 6.12 -1.18 -3.92
N MET A 86 5.09 -0.58 -4.49
CA MET A 86 5.03 0.86 -4.70
C MET A 86 3.90 1.45 -3.90
N THR A 87 4.18 2.56 -3.24
CA THR A 87 3.23 3.29 -2.41
C THR A 87 3.10 4.72 -2.91
N GLY A 88 1.88 5.24 -2.88
CA GLY A 88 1.59 6.66 -3.06
C GLY A 88 1.11 7.25 -1.75
N GLY A 89 1.70 8.37 -1.34
CA GLY A 89 1.31 9.11 -0.14
C GLY A 89 0.50 10.36 -0.47
N ALA A 90 -0.29 10.83 0.49
CA ALA A 90 -0.89 12.17 0.45
C ALA A 90 0.15 13.30 0.65
N ASP A 91 1.41 12.94 0.92
CA ASP A 91 2.56 13.85 1.04
C ASP A 91 3.05 14.35 -0.34
N GLY A 92 2.52 13.79 -1.43
CA GLY A 92 2.93 14.09 -2.80
C GLY A 92 4.19 13.33 -3.22
N THR A 93 4.52 12.23 -2.54
CA THR A 93 5.61 11.34 -2.92
C THR A 93 5.08 9.96 -3.32
N CYS A 94 5.78 9.33 -4.25
CA CYS A 94 5.69 7.89 -4.46
C CYS A 94 7.02 7.25 -4.05
N ARG A 95 6.92 6.10 -3.38
CA ARG A 95 8.07 5.36 -2.87
C ARG A 95 8.01 3.92 -3.38
N VAL A 96 9.19 3.38 -3.67
CA VAL A 96 9.38 1.99 -4.09
C VAL A 96 10.12 1.26 -2.98
N TRP A 97 9.60 0.11 -2.58
CA TRP A 97 10.08 -0.69 -1.47
C TRP A 97 10.51 -2.06 -1.98
N ASP A 98 11.70 -2.48 -1.56
CA ASP A 98 12.16 -3.86 -1.74
C ASP A 98 11.58 -4.70 -0.59
N LEU A 99 10.68 -5.63 -0.91
CA LEU A 99 10.00 -6.47 0.08
C LEU A 99 10.96 -7.39 0.85
N ARG A 100 12.05 -7.83 0.21
CA ARG A 100 13.03 -8.73 0.82
C ARG A 100 13.96 -7.98 1.76
N LYS A 101 14.38 -6.78 1.36
CA LYS A 101 15.29 -5.93 2.17
C LYS A 101 14.54 -5.01 3.14
N GLN A 102 13.22 -4.93 3.04
CA GLN A 102 12.36 -4.09 3.88
C GLN A 102 12.83 -2.63 3.93
N ARG A 103 13.20 -2.09 2.77
CA ARG A 103 13.72 -0.72 2.68
C ARG A 103 13.19 -0.01 1.45
N CYS A 104 13.10 1.31 1.57
CA CYS A 104 12.86 2.17 0.42
C CYS A 104 14.10 2.14 -0.49
N VAL A 105 13.88 1.88 -1.77
CA VAL A 105 14.92 1.88 -2.82
C VAL A 105 14.85 3.09 -3.72
N CYS A 106 13.68 3.71 -3.82
CA CYS A 106 13.47 4.90 -4.63
C CYS A 106 12.36 5.75 -4.01
N GLU A 107 12.57 7.06 -3.99
CA GLU A 107 11.57 8.04 -3.64
C GLU A 107 11.51 9.05 -4.78
N SER A 108 10.31 9.28 -5.30
CA SER A 108 10.07 10.28 -6.33
C SER A 108 9.00 11.23 -5.84
N ARG A 109 9.32 12.52 -5.89
CA ARG A 109 8.40 13.59 -5.53
C ARG A 109 7.82 14.17 -6.80
N LEU A 110 6.50 14.16 -6.90
CA LEU A 110 5.84 14.83 -8.02
C LEU A 110 5.82 16.33 -7.71
N GLU A 111 6.32 17.14 -8.65
CA GLU A 111 6.29 18.59 -8.50
C GLU A 111 4.85 19.06 -8.32
N ALA A 112 4.59 19.71 -7.18
CA ALA A 112 3.27 20.12 -6.75
C ALA A 112 2.68 21.16 -7.71
N SER A 113 1.39 21.01 -8.07
CA SER A 113 0.63 22.16 -8.56
C SER A 113 0.39 23.17 -7.43
N LYS A 114 0.03 24.40 -7.81
CA LYS A 114 -0.26 25.49 -6.86
C LYS A 114 -1.49 25.21 -5.98
N PHE A 115 -2.28 24.19 -6.29
CA PHE A 115 -3.46 23.79 -5.53
C PHE A 115 -3.09 22.64 -4.60
N GLY A 116 -3.22 22.86 -3.29
CA GLY A 116 -2.64 22.04 -2.21
C GLY A 116 -3.17 20.60 -2.02
N ASN A 117 -3.79 19.97 -3.02
CA ASN A 117 -4.28 18.60 -2.92
C ASN A 117 -3.30 17.62 -3.59
N ARG A 118 -2.67 16.74 -2.81
CA ARG A 118 -1.54 15.89 -3.26
C ARG A 118 -1.79 14.39 -3.17
N SER A 119 -2.91 13.90 -3.69
CA SER A 119 -3.17 12.45 -3.70
C SER A 119 -2.50 11.78 -4.90
N ILE A 120 -1.65 10.78 -4.64
CA ILE A 120 -0.98 10.00 -5.68
C ILE A 120 -1.57 8.60 -5.76
N GLN A 121 -2.02 8.21 -6.95
CA GLN A 121 -2.47 6.86 -7.27
C GLN A 121 -1.38 6.10 -8.01
N VAL A 122 -1.19 4.82 -7.68
CA VAL A 122 -0.20 3.96 -8.32
C VAL A 122 -0.87 2.74 -8.93
N ALA A 123 -0.46 2.34 -10.14
CA ALA A 123 -0.94 1.16 -10.81
C ALA A 123 0.21 0.44 -11.52
N ALA A 124 0.47 -0.81 -11.14
CA ALA A 124 1.45 -1.66 -11.80
C ALA A 124 0.82 -2.45 -12.94
N ASN A 125 1.55 -2.60 -14.05
CA ASN A 125 1.20 -3.57 -15.08
C ASN A 125 1.74 -4.96 -14.68
N PRO A 126 0.90 -6.00 -14.56
CA PRO A 126 1.36 -7.34 -14.19
C PRO A 126 2.29 -7.98 -15.23
N CYS A 127 2.16 -7.64 -16.52
CA CYS A 127 2.88 -8.30 -17.62
C CYS A 127 4.07 -7.50 -18.16
N LYS A 128 4.10 -6.18 -17.95
CA LYS A 128 5.22 -5.31 -18.36
C LYS A 128 5.80 -4.61 -17.13
N LYS A 129 7.12 -4.40 -17.10
CA LYS A 129 7.83 -3.65 -16.03
C LYS A 129 7.54 -2.14 -16.07
N ILE A 130 6.29 -1.76 -16.34
CA ILE A 130 5.84 -0.38 -16.43
C ILE A 130 4.90 -0.13 -15.26
N ILE A 131 5.19 0.93 -14.50
CA ILE A 131 4.29 1.42 -13.46
C ILE A 131 3.77 2.79 -13.87
N ALA A 132 2.45 2.95 -13.79
CA ALA A 132 1.80 4.24 -13.95
C ALA A 132 1.60 4.88 -12.58
N VAL A 133 2.03 6.13 -12.46
CA VAL A 133 1.79 6.98 -11.29
C VAL A 133 0.90 8.12 -11.75
N GLY A 134 -0.30 8.23 -11.19
CA GLY A 134 -1.27 9.29 -11.48
C GLY A 134 -1.38 10.27 -10.31
N SER A 135 -1.20 11.56 -10.57
CA SER A 135 -1.52 12.63 -9.63
C SER A 135 -2.91 13.21 -9.92
N VAL A 136 -3.58 13.77 -8.91
CA VAL A 136 -4.82 14.57 -9.06
C VAL A 136 -4.64 15.71 -10.07
N ASP A 137 -3.41 16.18 -10.29
CA ASP A 137 -3.08 17.26 -11.23
C ASP A 137 -2.97 16.82 -12.71
N ALA A 138 -3.68 15.75 -13.10
CA ALA A 138 -3.75 15.23 -14.47
C ALA A 138 -2.41 14.79 -15.10
N ARG A 139 -1.34 14.64 -14.31
CA ARG A 139 -0.06 14.06 -14.76
C ARG A 139 -0.04 12.56 -14.49
N VAL A 140 0.18 11.78 -15.55
CA VAL A 140 0.48 10.36 -15.47
C VAL A 140 1.93 10.16 -15.91
N SER A 141 2.77 9.71 -14.98
CA SER A 141 4.15 9.34 -15.27
C SER A 141 4.25 7.83 -15.44
N LEU A 142 4.81 7.39 -16.56
CA LEU A 142 5.16 5.99 -16.80
C LEU A 142 6.62 5.79 -16.40
N LEU A 143 6.85 4.98 -15.38
CA LEU A 143 8.19 4.50 -15.06
C LEU A 143 8.39 3.15 -15.76
N SER A 144 9.31 3.10 -16.73
CA SER A 144 9.86 1.84 -17.22
C SER A 144 11.12 1.55 -16.43
N SER A 145 11.19 0.36 -15.83
CA SER A 145 12.47 -0.21 -15.38
C SER A 145 13.28 -0.74 -16.56
#